data_AF-A0A430Q6U8-F1
#
_entry.id   AF-A0A430Q6U8-F1
#
_cell.length_a   1.000
_cell.length_b   1.000
_cell.length_c   1.000
_cell.angle_alpha   90.00
_cell.angle_beta   90.00
_cell.angle_gamma   90.00
#
_symmetry.space_group_name_H-M   'P 1'
#
loop_
_entity.id
_entity.type
_entity.pdbx_description
1 polymer ?
#
loop_
_entity_poly.entity_id
_entity_poly.type
_entity_poly.pdbx_seq_one_letter_code
_entity_poly.pdbx_strand_id
1 'polypeptide(L)'
;MDYKTYLDLVLAMENKHEPQAIAYLFRILDVGGQGKLTSLTLRYFYDGIEDKLRASDNDIPSFENVLNEIFDMVRPANPHYITLDDLVN
;
A
#
# COMPACT_ATOMS: atom_id res chain seq x y z
N MET A 1 12.57 15.10 -7.37
CA MET A 1 12.30 15.10 -5.92
C MET A 1 13.20 16.16 -5.31
N ASP A 2 12.63 17.19 -4.69
CA ASP A 2 13.40 18.19 -3.95
C ASP A 2 13.67 17.72 -2.51
N TYR A 3 14.52 18.42 -1.78
CA TYR A 3 14.92 18.04 -0.42
C TYR A 3 13.72 17.91 0.53
N LYS A 4 12.75 18.83 0.41
CA LYS A 4 11.54 18.80 1.23
C LYS A 4 10.71 17.54 0.97
N THR A 5 10.43 17.20 -0.30
CA THR A 5 9.69 15.98 -0.64
C THR A 5 10.42 14.72 -0.20
N TYR A 6 11.76 14.70 -0.30
CA TYR A 6 12.56 13.60 0.23
C TYR A 6 12.41 13.46 1.75
N LEU A 7 12.50 14.58 2.49
CA LEU A 7 12.36 14.58 3.93
C LEU A 7 10.96 14.12 4.36
N ASP A 8 9.91 14.59 3.68
CA ASP A 8 8.52 14.17 3.92
C ASP A 8 8.37 12.64 3.74
N LEU A 9 9.00 12.08 2.70
CA LEU A 9 9.01 10.63 2.47
C LEU A 9 9.75 9.88 3.59
N VAL A 10 10.94 10.33 3.97
CA VAL A 10 11.73 9.70 5.04
C VAL A 10 10.97 9.72 6.37
N LEU A 11 10.41 10.87 6.75
CA LEU A 11 9.64 11.02 7.98
C LEU A 11 8.40 10.11 7.99
N ALA A 12 7.68 10.02 6.87
CA ALA A 12 6.54 9.12 6.75
C ALA A 12 6.96 7.64 6.83
N MET A 13 8.12 7.28 6.29
CA MET A 13 8.65 5.91 6.37
C MET A 13 9.18 5.54 7.76
N GLU A 14 9.68 6.50 8.53
CA GLU A 14 10.12 6.29 9.91
C GLU A 14 8.93 6.19 10.89
N ASN A 15 7.85 6.93 10.61
CA ASN A 15 6.71 7.08 11.52
C ASN A 15 5.40 6.52 10.93
N LYS A 16 5.44 5.33 10.31
CA LYS A 16 4.32 4.75 9.52
C LYS A 16 3.00 4.60 10.28
N HIS A 17 3.02 4.63 11.60
CA HIS A 17 1.82 4.51 12.44
C HIS A 17 1.12 5.85 12.69
N GLU A 18 1.80 6.97 12.41
CA GLU A 18 1.20 8.29 12.58
C GLU A 18 0.17 8.55 11.47
N PRO A 19 -1.01 9.14 11.79
CA PRO A 19 -2.06 9.40 10.80
C PRO A 19 -1.58 10.18 9.58
N GLN A 20 -0.66 11.13 9.77
CA GLN A 20 -0.08 11.94 8.69
C GLN A 20 0.80 11.10 7.77
N ALA A 21 1.56 10.16 8.32
CA ALA A 21 2.39 9.23 7.56
C ALA A 21 1.53 8.25 6.76
N ILE A 22 0.48 7.69 7.38
CA ILE A 22 -0.50 6.83 6.70
C ILE A 22 -1.13 7.59 5.53
N ALA A 23 -1.60 8.82 5.76
CA ALA A 23 -2.18 9.64 4.69
C ALA A 23 -1.19 9.99 3.58
N TYR A 24 0.09 10.17 3.90
CA TYR A 24 1.13 10.42 2.90
C TYR A 24 1.41 9.17 2.06
N LEU A 25 1.59 8.02 2.70
CA LEU A 25 1.85 6.75 2.03
C LEU A 25 0.63 6.27 1.22
N PHE A 26 -0.58 6.47 1.73
CA PHE A 26 -1.81 6.19 0.99
C PHE A 26 -1.87 6.93 -0.33
N ARG A 27 -1.52 8.23 -0.34
CA ARG A 27 -1.46 9.05 -1.56
C ARG A 27 -0.42 8.56 -2.56
N ILE A 28 0.66 7.94 -2.10
CA ILE A 28 1.66 7.32 -2.97
C ILE A 28 1.10 6.04 -3.61
N LEU A 29 0.33 5.26 -2.84
CA LEU A 29 -0.28 4.01 -3.31
C LEU A 29 -1.50 4.26 -4.23
N ASP A 30 -2.24 5.34 -4.02
CA ASP A 30 -3.39 5.73 -4.85
C ASP A 30 -2.93 6.43 -6.14
N VAL A 31 -2.27 5.68 -7.02
CA VAL A 31 -1.72 6.17 -8.30
C VAL A 31 -2.79 6.87 -9.17
N GLY A 32 -4.06 6.47 -9.02
CA GLY A 32 -5.19 7.05 -9.75
C GLY A 32 -5.83 8.28 -9.09
N GLY A 33 -5.46 8.64 -7.86
CA GLY A 33 -6.07 9.74 -7.10
C GLY A 33 -7.57 9.55 -6.85
N GLN A 34 -8.05 8.31 -6.78
CA GLN A 34 -9.48 8.00 -6.65
C GLN A 34 -9.94 7.92 -5.18
N GLY A 35 -9.01 8.05 -4.24
CA GLY A 35 -9.23 7.85 -2.81
C GLY A 35 -9.46 6.39 -2.43
N LYS A 36 -9.08 5.44 -3.31
CA LYS A 36 -9.43 4.03 -3.19
C LYS A 36 -8.30 3.13 -3.64
N LEU A 37 -7.84 2.25 -2.76
CA LEU A 37 -6.93 1.14 -3.11
C LEU A 37 -7.78 -0.07 -3.47
N THR A 38 -7.88 -0.35 -4.77
CA THR A 38 -8.62 -1.48 -5.32
C THR A 38 -7.71 -2.69 -5.48
N SER A 39 -8.29 -3.87 -5.77
CA SER A 39 -7.50 -5.05 -6.16
C SER A 39 -6.57 -4.76 -7.35
N LEU A 40 -6.99 -3.93 -8.31
CA LEU A 40 -6.15 -3.52 -9.44
C LEU A 40 -4.97 -2.67 -8.97
N THR A 41 -5.20 -1.72 -8.05
CA THR A 41 -4.14 -0.89 -7.46
C THR A 41 -3.10 -1.77 -6.76
N LEU A 42 -3.56 -2.72 -5.94
CA LEU A 42 -2.67 -3.63 -5.21
C LEU A 42 -1.93 -4.60 -6.14
N ARG A 43 -2.57 -5.06 -7.21
CA ARG A 43 -1.96 -5.93 -8.22
C ARG A 43 -0.76 -5.26 -8.88
N TYR A 44 -0.90 -3.99 -9.25
CA TYR A 44 0.18 -3.21 -9.86
C TYR A 44 1.46 -3.20 -9.00
N PHE A 45 1.34 -3.02 -7.68
CA PHE A 45 2.51 -3.06 -6.79
C PHE A 45 3.01 -4.49 -6.53
N TYR A 46 2.10 -5.45 -6.46
CA TYR A 46 2.45 -6.85 -6.27
C TYR A 46 3.30 -7.39 -7.42
N ASP A 47 2.98 -7.07 -8.68
CA ASP A 47 3.75 -7.55 -9.84
C ASP A 47 5.24 -7.14 -9.72
N GLY A 48 5.52 -5.92 -9.25
CA GLY A 48 6.90 -5.46 -9.02
C GLY A 48 7.59 -6.11 -7.81
N ILE A 49 6.84 -6.62 -6.84
CA ILE A 49 7.37 -7.40 -5.70
C ILE A 49 7.65 -8.84 -6.15
N GLU A 50 6.72 -9.44 -6.90
CA GLU A 50 6.83 -10.78 -7.47
C GLU A 50 8.12 -10.91 -8.31
N ASP A 51 8.39 -9.97 -9.22
CA ASP A 51 9.60 -9.98 -10.04
C ASP A 51 10.89 -9.99 -9.20
N LYS A 52 10.90 -9.25 -8.09
CA LYS A 52 12.06 -9.21 -7.17
C LYS A 52 12.22 -10.49 -6.37
N LEU A 53 11.12 -11.09 -5.92
CA LEU A 53 11.15 -12.36 -5.21
C LEU A 53 11.61 -13.50 -6.13
N ARG A 54 11.15 -13.53 -7.39
CA ARG A 54 11.63 -14.47 -8.42
C ARG A 54 13.13 -14.36 -8.62
N ALA A 55 13.65 -13.13 -8.71
CA ALA A 55 15.08 -12.90 -8.90
C ALA A 55 15.95 -13.33 -7.70
N SER A 56 15.33 -13.50 -6.53
CA SER A 56 16.02 -13.81 -5.27
C SER A 56 15.83 -15.27 -4.81
N ASP A 57 15.23 -16.12 -5.65
CA ASP A 57 14.91 -17.54 -5.38
C ASP A 57 14.10 -17.77 -4.09
N ASN A 58 13.24 -16.80 -3.75
CA ASN A 58 12.33 -16.88 -2.60
C ASN A 58 10.97 -17.46 -3.01
N ASP A 59 10.26 -18.05 -2.04
CA ASP A 59 8.87 -18.44 -2.21
C ASP A 59 7.97 -17.21 -2.46
N ILE A 60 7.06 -17.35 -3.41
CA ILE A 60 6.18 -16.26 -3.85
C ILE A 60 4.75 -16.61 -3.43
N PRO A 61 4.15 -15.88 -2.49
CA PRO A 61 2.76 -16.09 -2.14
C PRO A 61 1.87 -15.65 -3.30
N SER A 62 0.76 -16.34 -3.57
CA SER A 62 -0.17 -15.92 -4.62
C SER A 62 -0.76 -14.54 -4.33
N PHE A 63 -1.05 -13.77 -5.37
CA PHE A 63 -1.70 -12.47 -5.22
C PHE A 63 -3.02 -12.56 -4.44
N GLU A 64 -3.83 -13.59 -4.70
CA GLU A 64 -5.11 -13.79 -4.00
C GLU A 64 -4.93 -13.97 -2.49
N ASN A 65 -3.90 -14.71 -2.06
CA ASN A 65 -3.61 -14.89 -0.63
C ASN A 65 -3.18 -13.56 -0.01
N VAL A 66 -2.26 -12.84 -0.65
CA VAL A 66 -1.81 -11.53 -0.16
C VAL A 66 -2.97 -10.53 -0.10
N LEU A 67 -3.83 -10.52 -1.11
CA LEU A 67 -5.00 -9.64 -1.16
C LEU A 67 -5.96 -9.96 -0.01
N ASN A 68 -6.28 -11.24 0.22
CA ASN A 68 -7.15 -11.65 1.31
C ASN A 68 -6.56 -11.28 2.67
N GLU A 69 -5.27 -11.53 2.90
CA GLU A 69 -4.60 -11.15 4.14
C GLU A 69 -4.63 -9.63 4.38
N ILE A 70 -4.41 -8.81 3.34
CA ILE A 70 -4.53 -7.36 3.45
C ILE A 70 -5.96 -6.94 3.84
N PHE A 71 -6.97 -7.52 3.19
CA PHE A 71 -8.37 -7.20 3.49
C PHE A 71 -8.80 -7.69 4.88
N ASP A 72 -8.27 -8.81 5.35
CA ASP A 72 -8.53 -9.35 6.70
C ASP A 72 -7.88 -8.50 7.81
N MET A 73 -6.70 -7.92 7.53
CA MET A 73 -6.03 -6.99 8.45
C MET A 73 -6.75 -5.65 8.54
N VAL A 74 -7.12 -5.06 7.39
CA VAL A 74 -7.72 -3.72 7.34
C VAL A 74 -9.21 -3.74 7.68
N ARG A 75 -9.93 -4.80 7.29
CA ARG A 75 -11.39 -4.93 7.44
C ARG A 75 -12.15 -3.69 6.92
N PRO A 76 -11.96 -3.33 5.64
CA PRO A 76 -12.52 -2.10 5.10
C PRO A 76 -14.05 -2.09 5.16
N ALA A 77 -14.63 -0.90 5.28
CA ALA A 77 -16.08 -0.73 5.24
C ALA A 77 -16.69 -1.20 3.91
N ASN A 78 -15.93 -1.13 2.81
CA ASN A 78 -16.33 -1.67 1.51
C ASN A 78 -15.49 -2.91 1.14
N PRO A 79 -16.10 -4.06 0.79
CA PRO A 79 -15.38 -5.27 0.43
C PRO A 79 -14.51 -5.20 -0.84
N HIS A 80 -14.62 -4.14 -1.65
CA HIS A 80 -13.93 -4.05 -2.94
C HIS A 80 -12.76 -3.07 -2.96
N TYR A 81 -12.63 -2.21 -1.96
CA TYR A 81 -11.56 -1.23 -1.90
C TYR A 81 -11.29 -0.75 -0.46
N ILE A 82 -10.06 -0.31 -0.24
CA ILE A 82 -9.61 0.31 1.01
C ILE A 82 -9.52 1.82 0.80
N THR A 83 -10.06 2.59 1.74
CA THR A 83 -9.96 4.05 1.80
C THR A 83 -8.95 4.48 2.85
N LEU A 84 -8.61 5.78 2.87
CA LEU A 84 -7.74 6.32 3.91
C LEU A 84 -8.38 6.17 5.31
N ASP A 85 -9.69 6.37 5.40
CA ASP A 85 -10.42 6.24 6.66
C ASP A 85 -10.37 4.81 7.20
N ASP A 86 -10.34 3.80 6.34
CA ASP A 86 -10.18 2.40 6.76
C ASP A 86 -8.80 2.11 7.39
N LEU A 87 -7.79 2.95 7.15
CA LEU A 87 -6.41 2.75 7.65
C LEU A 87 -6.05 3.62 8.86
N VAL A 88 -6.79 4.71 9.09
CA VAL A 88 -6.51 5.66 10.17
C VAL A 88 -7.36 5.39 11.42
N ASN A 89 -8.49 4.69 11.26
CA ASN A 89 -9.43 4.39 12.34
C ASN A 89 -9.11 3.09 13.10
#